data_AF-A0A356MLM2-F1
#
_entry.id   AF-A0A356MLM2-F1
#
_cell.length_a   1.000
_cell.length_b   1.000
_cell.length_c   1.000
_cell.angle_alpha   90.00
_cell.angle_beta   90.00
_cell.angle_gamma   90.00
#
_symmetry.space_group_name_H-M   'P 1'
#
loop_
_entity.id
_entity.type
_entity.pdbx_description
1 polymer ?
#
loop_
_entity_poly.entity_id
_entity_poly.type
_entity_poly.pdbx_seq_one_letter_code
_entity_poly.pdbx_strand_id
1 'polypeptide(L)' 'MLIKIKPEVENRLFVKFLKTKSIKQVQIAKALDISQQLVSKWCKGKCEPSLNAIIKMSETFGIPIEEIVLAFKKN' A
#
# COMPACT_ATOMS: atom_id res chain seq x y z
N MET A 1 -11.18 -18.92 -1.76
CA MET A 1 -10.67 -18.21 -0.57
C MET A 1 -10.54 -16.72 -0.90
N LEU A 2 -11.65 -15.98 -0.77
CA LEU A 2 -11.68 -14.54 -1.02
C LEU A 2 -11.47 -13.84 0.32
N ILE A 3 -10.38 -13.09 0.45
CA ILE A 3 -10.16 -12.21 1.58
C ILE A 3 -11.32 -11.21 1.58
N LYS A 4 -12.29 -11.38 2.49
CA LYS A 4 -13.39 -10.43 2.72
C LYS A 4 -12.78 -9.13 3.26
N ILE A 5 -12.33 -8.26 2.36
CA ILE A 5 -11.96 -6.90 2.72
C ILE A 5 -13.28 -6.16 3.00
N LYS A 6 -13.42 -5.59 4.20
CA LYS A 6 -14.59 -4.82 4.59
C LYS A 6 -14.69 -3.54 3.73
N PRO A 7 -15.90 -3.14 3.30
CA PRO A 7 -16.13 -1.99 2.39
C PRO A 7 -15.55 -0.67 2.91
N GLU A 8 -15.40 -0.53 4.24
CA GLU A 8 -14.75 0.61 4.91
C GLU A 8 -13.26 0.81 4.54
N VAL A 9 -12.57 -0.24 4.09
CA VAL A 9 -11.15 -0.17 3.68
C VAL A 9 -11.01 0.18 2.20
N GLU A 10 -12.01 -0.15 1.38
CA GLU A 10 -11.99 -0.03 -0.08
C GLU A 10 -12.02 1.44 -0.56
N ASN A 11 -12.52 2.35 0.28
CA ASN A 11 -12.64 3.77 -0.04
C ASN A 11 -11.34 4.58 0.11
N ARG A 12 -10.22 3.97 0.56
CA ARG A 12 -8.95 4.68 0.76
C ARG A 12 -8.10 4.78 -0.51
N LEU A 13 -7.42 5.91 -0.68
CA LEU A 13 -6.57 6.21 -1.84
C LEU A 13 -5.49 5.13 -2.07
N PHE A 14 -4.79 4.69 -1.03
CA PHE A 14 -3.77 3.64 -1.16
C PHE A 14 -4.34 2.31 -1.66
N VAL A 15 -5.53 1.91 -1.20
CA VAL A 15 -6.16 0.65 -1.67
C VAL A 15 -6.58 0.76 -3.12
N LYS A 16 -7.11 1.92 -3.54
CA LYS A 16 -7.43 2.19 -4.94
C LYS A 16 -6.16 2.17 -5.80
N PHE A 17 -5.09 2.82 -5.35
CA PHE A 17 -3.79 2.81 -6.01
C PHE A 17 -3.27 1.38 -6.26
N LEU A 18 -3.29 0.52 -5.24
CA LEU A 18 -2.87 -0.88 -5.40
C LEU A 18 -3.71 -1.64 -6.43
N LYS A 19 -5.03 -1.41 -6.45
CA LYS A 19 -5.91 -2.00 -7.47
C LYS A 19 -5.59 -1.51 -8.88
N THR A 20 -5.39 -0.20 -9.06
CA THR A 20 -5.06 0.37 -10.38
C THR A 20 -3.74 -0.17 -10.94
N LYS A 21 -2.77 -0.44 -10.07
CA LYS A 21 -1.47 -1.01 -10.45
C LYS A 21 -1.46 -2.55 -10.43
N SER A 22 -2.60 -3.20 -10.11
CA SER A 22 -2.70 -4.67 -9.94
C SER A 22 -1.71 -5.27 -8.94
N ILE A 23 -1.34 -4.52 -7.90
CA ILE A 23 -0.40 -4.94 -6.85
C ILE A 23 -1.16 -5.51 -5.66
N LYS A 24 -0.80 -6.71 -5.22
CA LYS A 24 -1.36 -7.35 -4.01
C LYS A 24 -0.55 -6.95 -2.77
N GLN A 25 -1.20 -6.86 -1.61
CA GLN A 25 -0.54 -6.54 -0.33
C GLN A 25 0.61 -7.52 0.00
N VAL A 26 0.46 -8.80 -0.37
CA VAL A 26 1.51 -9.82 -0.19
C VAL A 26 2.75 -9.55 -1.04
N GLN A 27 2.61 -8.94 -2.22
CA GLN A 27 3.74 -8.58 -3.08
C GLN A 27 4.55 -7.46 -2.44
N ILE A 28 3.88 -6.45 -1.87
CA ILE A 28 4.54 -5.36 -1.13
C ILE A 28 5.26 -5.90 0.10
N ALA A 29 4.59 -6.76 0.88
CA ALA A 29 5.16 -7.35 2.07
C ALA A 29 6.46 -8.12 1.77
N LYS A 30 6.44 -8.94 0.70
CA LYS A 30 7.61 -9.68 0.24
C LYS A 30 8.71 -8.78 -0.32
N ALA A 31 8.36 -7.80 -1.15
CA ALA A 31 9.31 -6.89 -1.77
C ALA A 31 10.08 -6.04 -0.76
N LEU A 32 9.40 -5.60 0.30
CA LEU A 32 9.98 -4.73 1.32
C LEU A 32 10.57 -5.50 2.51
N ASP A 33 10.42 -6.83 2.53
CA ASP A 33 10.73 -7.70 3.66
C ASP A 33 10.08 -7.23 4.97
N ILE A 34 8.75 -7.08 4.93
CA ILE A 34 7.93 -6.62 6.06
C ILE A 34 6.71 -7.52 6.26
N SER A 35 6.11 -7.45 7.45
CA SER A 35 4.88 -8.21 7.71
C SER A 35 3.71 -7.74 6.83
N GLN A 36 2.92 -8.68 6.32
CA GLN A 36 1.67 -8.37 5.60
C GLN A 36 0.68 -7.60 6.49
N GLN A 37 0.75 -7.79 7.82
CA GLN A 37 -0.04 -7.03 8.78
C GLN A 37 0.30 -5.53 8.76
N LEU A 38 1.57 -5.17 8.59
CA LEU A 38 1.99 -3.77 8.46
C LEU A 38 1.39 -3.13 7.20
N VAL A 39 1.46 -3.82 6.05
CA VAL A 39 0.81 -3.37 4.80
C VAL A 39 -0.71 -3.24 4.99
N SER A 40 -1.34 -4.15 5.74
CA SER A 40 -2.76 -4.04 6.09
C SER A 40 -3.06 -2.80 6.94
N LYS A 41 -2.20 -2.45 7.89
CA LYS A 41 -2.32 -1.22 8.69
C LYS A 41 -2.21 0.03 7.82
N TRP A 42 -1.32 0.03 6.83
CA TRP A 42 -1.23 1.11 5.82
C TRP A 42 -2.52 1.25 5.02
N CYS A 43 -3.06 0.14 4.47
CA CYS A 43 -4.34 0.15 3.75
C CYS A 43 -5.52 0.62 4.61
N LYS A 44 -5.48 0.35 5.92
CA LYS A 44 -6.49 0.79 6.89
C LYS A 44 -6.21 2.20 7.44
N GLY A 45 -5.14 2.86 7.02
CA GLY A 45 -4.67 4.15 7.53
C GLY A 45 -4.47 4.19 9.05
N LYS A 46 -4.07 3.06 9.64
CA LYS A 46 -3.72 2.95 11.06
C LYS A 46 -2.31 3.44 11.35
N CYS A 47 -1.44 3.41 10.34
CA CYS A 47 -0.11 4.00 10.34
C CYS A 47 0.29 4.31 8.89
N GLU A 48 1.36 5.08 8.74
CA GLU A 48 1.95 5.46 7.46
C GLU A 48 3.25 4.68 7.22
N PRO A 49 3.64 4.43 5.96
CA PRO A 49 4.95 3.87 5.64
C PRO A 49 6.06 4.87 5.98
N SER A 50 7.25 4.36 6.28
CA SER A 50 8.44 5.21 6.40
C SER A 50 8.92 5.67 5.01
N LEU A 51 9.72 6.72 4.96
CA LEU A 51 10.35 7.17 3.72
C LEU A 51 11.13 6.04 3.03
N ASN A 52 11.88 5.24 3.80
CA ASN A 52 12.60 4.09 3.27
C ASN A 52 11.67 3.04 2.62
N ALA A 53 10.50 2.80 3.21
CA ALA A 53 9.51 1.91 2.60
C ALA A 53 8.94 2.49 1.30
N ILE A 54 8.73 3.81 1.23
CA ILE A 54 8.28 4.49 0.01
C ILE A 54 9.34 4.38 -1.11
N ILE A 55 10.61 4.63 -0.80
CA ILE A 55 11.73 4.50 -1.74
C ILE A 55 11.81 3.06 -2.26
N LYS A 56 11.80 2.06 -1.36
CA LYS A 56 11.81 0.65 -1.78
C LYS A 56 10.62 0.27 -2.66
N MET A 57 9.42 0.78 -2.36
CA MET A 57 8.25 0.58 -3.23
C MET A 57 8.46 1.20 -4.61
N SER A 58 9.05 2.39 -4.68
CA SER A 58 9.36 3.06 -5.94
C SER A 58 10.33 2.22 -6.79
N GLU A 59 11.44 1.79 -6.20
CA GLU A 59 12.46 0.99 -6.86
C GLU A 59 11.94 -0.39 -7.29
N THR A 60 11.15 -1.05 -6.44
CA THR A 60 10.65 -2.42 -6.72
C THR A 60 9.58 -2.42 -7.81
N PHE A 61 8.65 -1.46 -7.76
CA PHE A 61 7.48 -1.46 -8.64
C PHE A 61 7.62 -0.49 -9.83
N GLY A 62 8.74 0.25 -9.93
CA GLY A 62 8.96 1.25 -10.97
C GLY A 62 7.96 2.41 -10.92
N ILE A 63 7.51 2.77 -9.72
CA ILE A 63 6.47 3.80 -9.52
C ILE A 63 7.12 5.08 -8.99
N PRO A 64 6.82 6.27 -9.54
CA PRO A 64 7.28 7.54 -8.99
C PRO A 64 6.92 7.69 -7.51
N ILE A 65 7.85 8.25 -6.72
CA ILE A 65 7.65 8.46 -5.28
C ILE A 65 6.43 9.35 -5.03
N GLU A 66 6.21 10.36 -5.87
CA GLU A 66 5.10 11.29 -5.81
C GLU A 66 3.75 10.57 -5.90
N GLU A 67 3.62 9.59 -6.80
CA GLU A 67 2.39 8.79 -6.92
C GLU A 67 2.11 7.99 -5.65
N ILE A 68 3.16 7.42 -5.04
CA ILE A 68 3.05 6.65 -3.80
C ILE A 68 2.64 7.56 -2.64
N VAL A 69 3.27 8.72 -2.50
CA VAL A 69 2.96 9.70 -1.44
C VAL A 69 1.53 10.22 -1.57
N LEU A 70 1.07 10.55 -2.79
CA LEU A 70 -0.31 10.98 -3.04
C LEU A 70 -1.33 9.92 -2.62
N ALA A 71 -0.98 8.64 -2.73
CA ALA A 71 -1.84 7.55 -2.30
C ALA A 71 -2.05 7.50 -0.77
N PHE A 72 -1.20 8.17 0.02
CA PHE A 72 -1.31 8.27 1.48
C PHE A 72 -1.85 9.61 1.99
N LYS A 73 -2.10 10.59 1.10
CA LYS A 73 -2.58 11.91 1.50
C LYS A 73 -3.95 11.80 2.20
N LYS A 74 -4.07 12.41 3.39
CA LYS A 74 -5.35 12.55 4.08
C LYS A 74 -6.13 13.71 3.44
N ASN A 75 -7.39 13.45 3.09
CA ASN A 75 -8.39 14.49 2.89
C ASN A 75 -9.02 14.80 4.25
#